data_AF-A0A838ESH6-F1
#
_entry.id   AF-A0A838ESH6-F1
#
_cell.length_a   1.000
_cell.length_b   1.000
_cell.length_c   1.000
_cell.angle_alpha   90.00
_cell.angle_beta   90.00
_cell.angle_gamma   90.00
#
_symmetry.space_group_name_H-M   'P 1'
#
loop_
_entity.id
_entity.type
_entity.pdbx_description
1 polymer ?
#
loop_
_entity_poly.entity_id
_entity_poly.type
_entity_poly.pdbx_seq_one_letter_code
_entity_poly.pdbx_strand_id
1 'polypeptide(L)'
;MKDLLGLSADSLKSLGILDWGYSEDSLPQSMNHFDKWVDQDLHGPLTYLSDHRKNLRRDLKNIYPEFQSALVFLFSYQEAKKWLLENNRHQVAAYSLGFEGQDYHYVLKERLSSIFTTLKTSNPELEHFLALDTQPILERDLAFRSGLGWFAK
;
A
#
# COMPACT_ATOMS: atom_id res chain seq x y z
N MET A 1 11.97 -11.25 6.12
CA MET A 1 12.00 -9.77 6.16
C MET A 1 13.35 -9.31 6.71
N LYS A 2 13.92 -8.28 6.08
CA LYS A 2 15.19 -7.63 6.46
C LYS A 2 14.94 -6.40 7.35
N ASP A 3 15.98 -5.95 8.05
CA ASP A 3 15.95 -4.71 8.83
C ASP A 3 15.83 -3.48 7.90
N LEU A 4 15.18 -2.42 8.38
CA LEU A 4 14.94 -1.16 7.66
C LEU A 4 15.54 0.02 8.43
N LEU A 5 16.70 0.53 8.01
CA LEU A 5 17.26 1.81 8.51
C LEU A 5 17.20 1.98 10.06
N GLY A 6 17.56 0.93 10.80
CA GLY A 6 17.54 0.91 12.27
C GLY A 6 16.28 0.30 12.90
N LEU A 7 15.24 0.01 12.13
CA LEU A 7 14.12 -0.83 12.54
C LEU A 7 14.46 -2.30 12.32
N SER A 8 14.43 -3.09 13.39
CA SER A 8 14.66 -4.53 13.30
C SER A 8 13.47 -5.23 12.62
N ALA A 9 13.76 -6.35 11.95
CA ALA A 9 12.73 -7.20 11.35
C ALA A 9 11.64 -7.61 12.37
N ASP A 10 12.00 -7.81 13.64
CA ASP A 10 11.02 -8.16 14.68
C ASP A 10 10.14 -6.98 15.10
N SER A 11 10.69 -5.76 15.13
CA SER A 11 9.90 -4.54 15.33
C SER A 11 8.93 -4.29 14.18
N LEU A 12 9.30 -4.64 12.94
CA LEU A 12 8.41 -4.52 11.79
C LEU A 12 7.30 -5.59 11.83
N LYS A 13 7.65 -6.83 12.18
CA LYS A 13 6.66 -7.92 12.35
C LYS A 13 5.65 -7.62 13.45
N SER A 14 6.06 -7.00 14.57
CA SER A 14 5.13 -6.65 15.66
C SER A 14 4.08 -5.61 15.23
N LEU A 15 4.35 -4.81 14.20
CA LEU A 15 3.39 -3.92 13.54
C LEU A 15 2.50 -4.66 12.51
N GLY A 16 2.63 -5.98 12.37
CA GLY A 16 1.86 -6.79 11.42
C GLY A 16 2.35 -6.71 9.98
N ILE A 17 3.58 -6.24 9.76
CA ILE A 17 4.21 -6.19 8.44
C ILE A 17 4.70 -7.60 8.10
N LEU A 18 4.37 -8.06 6.89
CA LEU A 18 4.81 -9.36 6.36
C LEU A 18 6.13 -9.24 5.62
N ASP A 19 6.25 -8.22 4.76
CA ASP A 19 7.49 -7.89 4.07
C ASP A 19 7.50 -6.40 3.66
N TRP A 20 8.67 -5.90 3.27
CA TRP A 20 8.80 -4.53 2.77
C TRP A 20 9.83 -4.43 1.64
N GLY A 21 9.64 -3.44 0.77
CA GLY A 21 10.50 -3.16 -0.37
C GLY A 21 10.59 -1.65 -0.62
N TYR A 22 11.40 -1.26 -1.60
CA TYR A 22 11.49 0.12 -2.02
C TYR A 22 11.52 0.25 -3.54
N SER A 23 11.15 1.42 -4.04
CA SER A 23 11.35 1.75 -5.45
C SER A 23 11.69 3.23 -5.61
N GLU A 24 12.67 3.52 -6.45
CA GLU A 24 13.03 4.88 -6.87
C GLU A 24 12.29 5.30 -8.14
N ASP A 25 11.64 4.34 -8.80
CA ASP A 25 10.87 4.61 -10.02
C ASP A 25 9.55 5.30 -9.65
N SER A 26 9.33 6.45 -10.27
CA SER A 26 8.14 7.28 -10.06
C SER A 26 7.02 6.94 -11.03
N LEU A 27 7.35 6.28 -12.15
CA LEU A 27 6.42 5.96 -13.22
C LEU A 27 5.88 4.54 -13.04
N PRO A 28 4.55 4.32 -13.18
CA PRO A 28 3.99 2.98 -13.12
C PRO A 28 4.24 2.21 -14.42
N GLN A 29 4.65 0.96 -14.31
CA GLN A 29 4.87 0.09 -15.47
C GLN A 29 3.55 -0.41 -16.10
N SER A 30 2.50 -0.53 -15.28
CA SER A 30 1.16 -0.96 -15.69
C SER A 30 0.24 0.15 -16.17
N MET A 31 0.74 1.38 -16.32
CA MET A 31 -0.08 2.55 -16.69
C MET A 31 -0.89 2.34 -17.98
N ASN A 32 -0.28 1.77 -19.02
CA ASN A 32 -0.95 1.47 -20.29
C ASN A 32 -2.07 0.43 -20.14
N HIS A 33 -1.94 -0.51 -19.22
CA HIS A 33 -2.99 -1.49 -18.92
C HIS A 33 -4.15 -0.83 -18.19
N PHE A 34 -3.84 0.00 -17.18
CA PHE A 34 -4.83 0.79 -16.46
C PHE A 34 -5.63 1.71 -17.39
N ASP A 35 -4.96 2.44 -18.30
CA ASP A 35 -5.65 3.29 -19.27
C ASP A 35 -6.61 2.51 -20.15
N LYS A 36 -6.16 1.40 -20.74
CA LYS A 36 -7.03 0.53 -21.56
C LYS A 36 -8.22 -0.01 -20.78
N TRP A 37 -8.04 -0.35 -19.51
CA TRP A 37 -9.10 -0.86 -18.65
C TRP A 37 -10.12 0.25 -18.30
N VAL A 38 -9.63 1.46 -18.02
CA VAL A 38 -10.49 2.63 -17.78
C VAL A 38 -11.26 3.02 -19.05
N ASP A 39 -10.59 3.06 -20.21
CA ASP A 39 -11.19 3.45 -21.49
C ASP A 39 -12.24 2.45 -22.00
N GLN A 40 -12.26 1.24 -21.43
CA GLN A 40 -13.30 0.22 -21.65
C GLN A 40 -14.44 0.28 -20.63
N ASP A 41 -14.50 1.32 -19.79
CA ASP A 41 -15.50 1.50 -18.71
C ASP A 41 -15.53 0.34 -17.69
N LEU A 42 -14.43 -0.41 -17.56
CA LEU A 42 -14.36 -1.59 -16.68
C LEU A 42 -14.26 -1.23 -15.18
N HIS A 43 -14.18 0.06 -14.85
CA HIS A 43 -14.16 0.56 -13.47
C HIS A 43 -15.54 0.57 -12.78
N GLY A 44 -16.61 0.32 -13.52
CA GLY A 44 -17.98 0.34 -12.97
C GLY A 44 -18.25 1.65 -12.24
N PRO A 45 -18.79 1.62 -11.00
CA PRO A 45 -19.16 2.84 -10.27
C PRO A 45 -17.96 3.61 -9.69
N LEU A 46 -16.73 3.11 -9.81
CA LEU A 46 -15.54 3.69 -9.18
C LEU A 46 -15.02 4.89 -9.98
N THR A 47 -15.78 5.99 -9.99
CA THR A 47 -15.49 7.20 -10.79
C THR A 47 -14.13 7.84 -10.48
N TYR A 48 -13.59 7.62 -9.28
CA TYR A 48 -12.25 8.09 -8.91
C TYR A 48 -11.10 7.42 -9.68
N LEU A 49 -11.40 6.37 -10.46
CA LEU A 49 -10.44 5.73 -11.37
C LEU A 49 -10.42 6.40 -12.75
N SER A 50 -11.48 7.12 -13.14
CA SER A 50 -11.59 7.77 -14.45
C SER A 50 -11.67 9.30 -14.40
N ASP A 51 -11.87 9.89 -13.22
CA ASP A 51 -11.83 11.34 -13.03
C ASP A 51 -10.42 11.93 -13.13
N HIS A 52 -10.25 13.20 -12.71
CA HIS A 52 -8.96 13.89 -12.69
C HIS A 52 -7.82 13.10 -12.00
N ARG A 53 -8.12 12.19 -11.07
CA ARG A 53 -7.14 11.34 -10.38
C ARG A 53 -6.50 10.30 -11.29
N LYS A 54 -7.10 9.97 -12.45
CA LYS A 54 -6.48 9.14 -13.50
C LYS A 54 -5.11 9.71 -13.89
N ASN A 55 -5.01 11.03 -14.05
CA ASN A 55 -3.76 11.70 -14.42
C ASN A 55 -2.75 11.75 -13.27
N LEU A 56 -3.22 11.86 -12.03
CA LEU A 56 -2.34 11.80 -10.85
C LEU A 56 -1.62 10.45 -10.72
N ARG A 57 -2.27 9.35 -11.13
CA ARG A 57 -1.68 8.00 -11.14
C ARG A 57 -0.50 7.82 -12.10
N ARG A 58 -0.27 8.75 -13.03
CA ARG A 58 0.75 8.60 -14.08
C ARG A 58 2.18 8.75 -13.60
N ASP A 59 2.38 9.44 -12.48
CA ASP A 59 3.68 9.71 -11.90
C ASP A 59 3.48 10.02 -10.41
N LEU A 60 4.24 9.37 -9.53
CA LEU A 60 4.23 9.67 -8.09
C LEU A 60 4.55 11.15 -7.80
N LYS A 61 5.31 11.82 -8.69
CA LYS A 61 5.61 13.26 -8.61
C LYS A 61 4.40 14.16 -8.84
N ASN A 62 3.33 13.66 -9.47
CA ASN A 62 2.08 14.41 -9.60
C ASN A 62 1.35 14.54 -8.25
N ILE A 63 1.68 13.68 -7.28
CA ILE A 63 1.08 13.66 -5.94
C ILE A 63 2.05 14.27 -4.92
N TYR A 64 3.32 13.92 -5.03
CA TYR A 64 4.39 14.41 -4.17
C TYR A 64 5.58 14.87 -5.03
N PRO A 65 5.65 16.15 -5.42
CA PRO A 65 6.66 16.66 -6.37
C PRO A 65 8.11 16.36 -5.98
N GLU A 66 8.40 16.33 -4.68
CA GLU A 66 9.72 16.04 -4.10
C GLU A 66 10.05 14.53 -4.03
N PHE A 67 9.24 13.67 -4.67
CA PHE A 67 9.42 12.22 -4.63
C PHE A 67 10.82 11.79 -5.11
N GLN A 68 11.51 11.04 -4.25
CA GLN A 68 12.79 10.38 -4.55
C GLN A 68 12.69 8.86 -4.50
N SER A 69 11.99 8.32 -3.50
CA SER A 69 11.76 6.89 -3.36
C SER A 69 10.48 6.60 -2.58
N ALA A 70 9.93 5.40 -2.77
CA ALA A 70 8.83 4.85 -2.02
C ALA A 70 9.32 3.70 -1.14
N LEU A 71 8.95 3.71 0.14
CA LEU A 71 8.98 2.51 0.99
C LEU A 71 7.59 1.87 0.96
N VAL A 72 7.54 0.59 0.61
CA VAL A 72 6.29 -0.16 0.42
C VAL A 72 6.24 -1.29 1.41
N PHE A 73 5.10 -1.44 2.08
CA PHE A 73 4.90 -2.42 3.16
C PHE A 73 3.72 -3.32 2.83
N LEU A 74 3.90 -4.63 3.05
CA LEU A 74 2.80 -5.59 3.00
C LEU A 74 2.27 -5.84 4.41
N PHE A 75 0.96 -5.71 4.59
CA PHE A 75 0.28 -6.09 5.82
C PHE A 75 -0.55 -7.36 5.60
N SER A 76 -0.52 -8.27 6.57
CA SER A 76 -1.26 -9.52 6.50
C SER A 76 -2.56 -9.46 7.29
N TYR A 77 -3.66 -9.86 6.66
CA TYR A 77 -4.95 -10.17 7.30
C TYR A 77 -5.25 -11.67 7.26
N GLN A 78 -4.21 -12.52 7.16
CA GLN A 78 -4.36 -13.97 7.02
C GLN A 78 -5.06 -14.62 8.22
N GLU A 79 -4.82 -14.14 9.44
CA GLU A 79 -5.45 -14.71 10.63
C GLU A 79 -6.97 -14.45 10.64
N ALA A 80 -7.40 -13.24 10.23
CA ALA A 80 -8.82 -12.95 10.04
C ALA A 80 -9.44 -13.86 8.95
N LYS A 81 -8.69 -14.14 7.89
CA LYS A 81 -9.12 -15.08 6.85
C LYS A 81 -9.29 -16.51 7.38
N LYS A 82 -8.33 -17.03 8.16
CA LYS A 82 -8.42 -18.36 8.77
C LYS A 82 -9.61 -18.44 9.72
N TRP A 83 -9.75 -17.45 10.59
CA TRP A 83 -10.86 -17.38 11.54
C TRP A 83 -12.21 -17.40 10.83
N LEU A 84 -12.37 -16.65 9.72
CA LEU A 84 -13.59 -16.65 8.91
C LEU A 84 -13.90 -18.02 8.31
N LEU A 85 -12.90 -18.72 7.78
CA LEU A 85 -13.08 -20.05 7.19
C LEU A 85 -13.53 -21.09 8.22
N GLU A 86 -13.08 -20.94 9.46
CA GLU A 86 -13.38 -21.89 10.54
C GLU A 86 -14.70 -21.56 11.27
N ASN A 87 -15.06 -20.28 11.39
CA ASN A 87 -16.09 -19.83 12.34
C ASN A 87 -17.28 -19.12 11.69
N ASN A 88 -17.17 -18.60 10.46
CA ASN A 88 -18.24 -17.78 9.88
C ASN A 88 -19.11 -18.58 8.91
N ARG A 89 -20.43 -18.53 9.13
CA ARG A 89 -21.43 -19.10 8.23
C ARG A 89 -21.81 -18.15 7.08
N HIS A 90 -21.34 -16.90 7.14
CA HIS A 90 -21.59 -15.87 6.16
C HIS A 90 -20.31 -15.50 5.40
N GLN A 91 -20.48 -15.02 4.17
CA GLN A 91 -19.37 -14.59 3.33
C GLN A 91 -19.14 -13.09 3.50
N VAL A 92 -18.03 -12.75 4.16
CA VAL A 92 -17.50 -11.38 4.25
C VAL A 92 -16.04 -11.39 3.80
N ALA A 93 -15.56 -10.26 3.27
CA ALA A 93 -14.18 -10.14 2.85
C ALA A 93 -13.24 -10.08 4.06
N ALA A 94 -12.19 -10.89 4.09
CA ALA A 94 -11.34 -11.04 5.28
C ALA A 94 -10.66 -9.74 5.74
N TYR A 95 -10.37 -8.81 4.83
CA TYR A 95 -9.77 -7.53 5.18
C TYR A 95 -10.70 -6.67 6.06
N SER A 96 -12.03 -6.89 6.04
CA SER A 96 -12.99 -6.14 6.86
C SER A 96 -12.99 -6.57 8.33
N LEU A 97 -12.42 -7.73 8.64
CA LEU A 97 -12.24 -8.23 10.02
C LEU A 97 -10.76 -8.29 10.42
N GLY A 98 -9.85 -8.00 9.49
CA GLY A 98 -8.45 -7.76 9.81
C GLY A 98 -8.31 -6.54 10.71
N PHE A 99 -7.07 -6.26 11.14
CA PHE A 99 -6.74 -5.00 11.83
C PHE A 99 -7.66 -4.74 13.03
N GLU A 100 -7.78 -5.76 13.89
CA GLU A 100 -8.57 -5.69 15.12
C GLU A 100 -10.07 -5.41 14.90
N GLY A 101 -10.60 -5.75 13.72
CA GLY A 101 -12.00 -5.50 13.33
C GLY A 101 -12.31 -4.03 13.10
N GLN A 102 -11.28 -3.19 13.02
CA GLN A 102 -11.40 -1.77 12.72
C GLN A 102 -11.19 -1.52 11.21
N ASP A 103 -11.62 -0.35 10.75
CA ASP A 103 -11.29 0.09 9.41
C ASP A 103 -9.76 0.21 9.27
N TYR A 104 -9.20 -0.58 8.35
CA TYR A 104 -7.76 -0.70 8.14
C TYR A 104 -7.10 0.64 7.84
N HIS A 105 -7.83 1.61 7.30
CA HIS A 105 -7.26 2.92 6.99
C HIS A 105 -6.68 3.60 8.22
N TYR A 106 -7.36 3.52 9.37
CA TYR A 106 -6.89 4.15 10.60
C TYR A 106 -5.71 3.39 11.19
N VAL A 107 -5.85 2.07 11.31
CA VAL A 107 -4.85 1.19 11.91
C VAL A 107 -3.54 1.21 11.12
N LEU A 108 -3.61 1.09 9.79
CA LEU A 108 -2.41 1.11 8.94
C LEU A 108 -1.76 2.49 8.93
N LYS A 109 -2.53 3.56 8.91
CA LYS A 109 -1.98 4.93 8.97
C LYS A 109 -1.21 5.16 10.26
N GLU A 110 -1.72 4.70 11.40
CA GLU A 110 -1.03 4.81 12.70
C GLU A 110 0.29 4.01 12.69
N ARG A 111 0.26 2.76 12.22
CA ARG A 111 1.45 1.90 12.13
C ARG A 111 2.52 2.49 11.21
N LEU A 112 2.12 2.97 10.03
CA LEU A 112 3.02 3.65 9.09
C LEU A 112 3.60 4.95 9.67
N SER A 113 2.80 5.72 10.42
CA SER A 113 3.26 6.95 11.09
C SER A 113 4.29 6.65 12.18
N SER A 114 4.12 5.54 12.91
CA SER A 114 5.08 5.07 13.91
C SER A 114 6.44 4.72 13.29
N ILE A 115 6.43 3.97 12.18
CA ILE A 115 7.64 3.65 11.39
C ILE A 115 8.37 4.93 11.01
N PHE A 116 7.65 5.89 10.41
CA PHE A 116 8.25 7.15 9.98
C PHE A 116 8.83 7.94 11.16
N THR A 117 8.12 7.99 12.29
CA THR A 117 8.60 8.67 13.51
C THR A 117 9.93 8.09 13.98
N THR A 118 10.07 6.76 13.94
CA THR A 118 11.35 6.10 14.26
C THR A 118 12.43 6.44 13.24
N LEU A 119 12.14 6.37 11.94
CA LEU A 119 13.10 6.71 10.88
C LEU A 119 13.59 8.16 10.98
N LYS A 120 12.70 9.09 11.35
CA LYS A 120 13.02 10.50 11.53
C LYS A 120 13.93 10.75 12.74
N THR A 121 13.92 9.86 13.73
CA THR A 121 14.80 9.97 14.91
C THR A 121 16.27 9.86 14.52
N SER A 122 16.61 9.00 13.56
CA SER A 122 17.97 8.88 13.01
C SER A 122 18.23 9.77 11.79
N ASN A 123 17.17 10.27 11.14
CA ASN A 123 17.24 11.12 9.95
C ASN A 123 16.31 12.33 10.08
N PRO A 124 16.69 13.40 10.82
CA PRO A 124 15.80 14.52 11.13
C PRO A 124 15.24 15.27 9.90
N GLU A 125 16.03 15.31 8.82
CA GLU A 125 15.69 15.96 7.55
C GLU A 125 14.76 15.10 6.66
N LEU A 126 14.43 13.88 7.08
CA LEU A 126 13.56 13.02 6.31
C LEU A 126 12.14 13.62 6.26
N GLU A 127 11.68 13.89 5.04
CA GLU A 127 10.30 14.20 4.73
C GLU A 127 9.60 12.97 4.14
N HIS A 128 8.28 12.91 4.30
CA HIS A 128 7.49 11.82 3.73
C HIS A 128 6.09 12.27 3.34
N PHE A 129 5.54 11.53 2.39
CA PHE A 129 4.12 11.51 2.08
C PHE A 129 3.58 10.11 2.39
N LEU A 130 2.60 10.02 3.28
CA LEU A 130 1.98 8.75 3.64
C LEU A 130 0.81 8.47 2.67
N ALA A 131 0.88 7.33 1.99
CA ALA A 131 -0.17 6.86 1.10
C ALA A 131 -0.69 5.47 1.51
N LEU A 132 -2.00 5.33 1.38
CA LEU A 132 -2.75 4.07 1.37
C LEU A 132 -4.02 4.31 0.54
N ASP A 133 -4.58 3.27 -0.09
CA ASP A 133 -5.88 3.11 -0.80
C ASP A 133 -6.62 4.39 -1.28
N THR A 134 -6.89 5.30 -0.36
CA THR A 134 -7.40 6.66 -0.58
C THR A 134 -6.59 7.53 -1.56
N GLN A 135 -5.29 7.27 -1.77
CA GLN A 135 -4.46 8.09 -2.64
C GLN A 135 -4.42 7.56 -4.07
N PRO A 136 -4.29 8.44 -5.10
CA PRO A 136 -4.36 8.03 -6.49
C PRO A 136 -3.03 7.41 -6.95
N ILE A 137 -2.64 6.29 -6.35
CA ILE A 137 -1.44 5.52 -6.65
C ILE A 137 -1.85 4.14 -7.17
N LEU A 138 -1.13 3.60 -8.16
CA LEU A 138 -1.27 2.21 -8.56
C LEU A 138 -0.48 1.32 -7.57
N GLU A 139 -1.04 1.09 -6.37
CA GLU A 139 -0.32 0.43 -5.26
C GLU A 139 0.16 -0.98 -5.61
N ARG A 140 -0.63 -1.75 -6.39
CA ARG A 140 -0.22 -3.08 -6.87
C ARG A 140 0.99 -3.02 -7.80
N ASP A 141 1.06 -1.98 -8.63
CA ASP A 141 2.21 -1.73 -9.51
C ASP A 141 3.45 -1.34 -8.70
N LEU A 142 3.27 -0.42 -7.76
CA LEU A 142 4.34 0.02 -6.87
C LEU A 142 4.90 -1.15 -6.04
N ALA A 143 4.03 -2.02 -5.50
CA ALA A 143 4.45 -3.24 -4.81
C ALA A 143 5.24 -4.20 -5.72
N PHE A 144 4.80 -4.39 -6.96
CA PHE A 144 5.54 -5.19 -7.96
C PHE A 144 6.93 -4.61 -8.21
N ARG A 145 7.03 -3.29 -8.47
CA ARG A 145 8.30 -2.59 -8.71
C ARG A 145 9.22 -2.60 -7.48
N SER A 146 8.66 -2.72 -6.29
CA SER A 146 9.42 -2.88 -5.03
C SER A 146 9.81 -4.32 -4.71
N GLY A 147 9.52 -5.29 -5.59
CA GLY A 147 9.89 -6.69 -5.41
C GLY A 147 9.02 -7.45 -4.40
N LEU A 148 7.83 -6.93 -4.08
CA LEU A 148 6.94 -7.50 -3.05
C LEU A 148 5.92 -8.51 -3.59
N GLY A 149 6.01 -8.89 -4.86
CA GLY A 149 5.13 -9.87 -5.46
C GLY A 149 5.11 -9.78 -6.97
N TRP A 150 4.07 -10.38 -7.56
CA TRP A 150 3.81 -10.37 -8.99
C TRP A 150 2.31 -10.25 -9.27
N PHE A 151 1.96 -9.90 -10.50
CA PHE A 151 0.58 -9.95 -10.96
C PHE A 151 0.20 -11.39 -11.31
N ALA A 152 -0.65 -12.01 -10.49
CA ALA A 152 -1.31 -13.27 -10.84
C ALA A 152 -2.42 -13.05 -11.88
N LYS A 153 -2.82 -14.14 -12.57
CA LYS A 153 -3.92 -14.16 -13.54
C LYS A 153 -5.24 -14.52 -12.88
#